data_AF-A0AAE5H8F7-F1
#
_entry.id   AF-A0AAE5H8F7-F1
#
_cell.length_a   1.000
_cell.length_b   1.000
_cell.length_c   1.000
_cell.angle_alpha   90.00
_cell.angle_beta   90.00
_cell.angle_gamma   90.00
#
_symmetry.space_group_name_H-M   'P 1'
#
loop_
_entity.id
_entity.type
_entity.pdbx_description
1 polymer ?
#
loop_
_entity_poly.entity_id
_entity_poly.type
_entity_poly.pdbx_seq_one_letter_code
_entity_poly.pdbx_strand_id
1 'polypeptide(L)'
;MINKDEPLPEHTKVDYYESYAKIVLEELYPEEFVNLEIKDKPDLQMNDGEYGIEVTNAIDEDQREIEKLYVGIQYNSIRNKNGALAKINKLGGKLYGGILAGKPGTDSFDLILSAFDNKLNLLNGKGYKQFKWNCLFIFSDIYADDRMIIDAIKDMQQSQKDREKQFYKVFILVPGECYCSNLCKGSYEVCPIPSSVQGIQAHKARALVEKYEEMK
;
A
#
# COMPACT_ATOMS: atom_id res chain seq x y z
N MET A 1 -12.77 -12.84 18.50
CA MET A 1 -13.19 -13.30 17.15
C MET A 1 -13.60 -12.06 16.39
N ILE A 2 -13.02 -11.82 15.21
CA ILE A 2 -13.33 -10.64 14.38
C ILE A 2 -14.75 -10.78 13.83
N ASN A 3 -15.55 -9.70 13.90
CA ASN A 3 -16.86 -9.67 13.23
C ASN A 3 -16.65 -9.49 11.72
N LYS A 4 -17.20 -10.41 10.92
CA LYS A 4 -17.04 -10.44 9.46
C LYS A 4 -17.83 -9.34 8.75
N ASP A 5 -18.89 -8.85 9.39
CA ASP A 5 -19.74 -7.78 8.84
C ASP A 5 -19.26 -6.38 9.23
N GLU A 6 -18.13 -6.28 9.93
CA GLU A 6 -17.53 -5.02 10.38
C GLU A 6 -16.10 -4.83 9.82
N PRO A 7 -15.59 -3.59 9.78
CA PRO A 7 -14.19 -3.33 9.46
C PRO A 7 -13.25 -4.12 10.38
N LEU A 8 -12.04 -4.40 9.90
CA LEU A 8 -11.00 -4.96 10.76
C LEU A 8 -10.72 -3.99 11.93
N PRO A 9 -10.40 -4.51 13.13
CA PRO A 9 -9.93 -3.68 14.23
C PRO A 9 -8.71 -2.83 13.83
N GLU A 10 -8.55 -1.66 14.45
CA GLU A 10 -7.41 -0.76 14.18
C GLU A 10 -6.06 -1.42 14.50
N HIS A 11 -6.04 -2.37 15.43
CA HIS A 11 -4.86 -3.13 15.80
C HIS A 11 -5.12 -4.63 15.63
N THR A 12 -4.33 -5.25 14.78
CA THR A 12 -4.29 -6.70 14.53
C THR A 12 -2.83 -7.16 14.58
N LYS A 13 -2.58 -8.48 14.65
CA LYS A 13 -1.25 -9.08 14.76
C LYS A 13 -0.39 -8.88 13.52
N VAL A 14 -1.02 -8.73 12.35
CA VAL A 14 -0.37 -8.44 11.07
C VAL A 14 -1.14 -7.35 10.35
N ASP A 15 -0.43 -6.46 9.64
CA ASP A 15 -1.09 -5.36 8.95
C ASP A 15 -1.86 -5.84 7.70
N TYR A 16 -2.98 -5.18 7.42
CA TYR A 16 -3.82 -5.51 6.27
C TYR A 16 -3.13 -5.22 4.93
N TYR A 17 -2.43 -4.09 4.81
CA TYR A 17 -1.73 -3.72 3.57
C TYR A 17 -0.51 -4.60 3.33
N GLU A 18 0.21 -4.99 4.39
CA GLU A 18 1.26 -6.01 4.29
C GLU A 18 0.70 -7.35 3.81
N SER A 19 -0.41 -7.78 4.40
CA SER A 19 -1.14 -8.99 3.98
C SER A 19 -1.60 -8.90 2.52
N TYR A 20 -2.06 -7.73 2.08
CA TYR A 20 -2.52 -7.51 0.71
C TYR A 20 -1.36 -7.49 -0.28
N ALA A 21 -0.28 -6.78 0.02
CA ALA A 21 0.94 -6.78 -0.80
C ALA A 21 1.50 -8.20 -0.96
N LYS A 22 1.52 -9.01 0.10
CA LYS A 22 1.88 -10.42 0.05
C LYS A 22 1.04 -11.20 -0.97
N ILE A 23 -0.29 -11.11 -0.88
CA ILE A 23 -1.19 -11.83 -1.80
C ILE A 23 -0.96 -11.40 -3.25
N VAL A 24 -0.84 -10.10 -3.51
CA VAL A 24 -0.61 -9.58 -4.87
C VAL A 24 0.70 -10.09 -5.44
N LEU A 25 1.79 -9.99 -4.67
CA LEU A 25 3.12 -10.40 -5.13
C LEU A 25 3.21 -11.90 -5.42
N GLU A 26 2.66 -12.75 -4.54
CA GLU A 26 2.68 -14.20 -4.73
C GLU A 26 1.79 -14.68 -5.88
N GLU A 27 0.73 -13.94 -6.22
CA GLU A 27 -0.15 -14.29 -7.34
C GLU A 27 0.37 -13.79 -8.69
N LEU A 28 0.94 -12.58 -8.74
CA LEU A 28 1.48 -12.02 -9.98
C LEU A 28 2.84 -12.60 -10.35
N TYR A 29 3.67 -12.90 -9.34
CA TYR A 29 5.05 -13.35 -9.52
C TYR A 29 5.33 -14.64 -8.74
N PRO A 30 4.57 -15.72 -8.95
CA PRO A 30 4.70 -16.97 -8.18
C PRO A 30 6.04 -17.68 -8.38
N GLU A 31 6.83 -17.32 -9.39
CA GLU A 31 8.18 -17.85 -9.60
C GLU A 31 9.24 -17.09 -8.80
N GLU A 32 8.97 -15.83 -8.44
CA GLU A 32 9.91 -14.93 -7.74
C GLU A 32 9.58 -14.79 -6.25
N PHE A 33 8.29 -14.70 -5.91
CA PHE A 33 7.81 -14.54 -4.54
C PHE A 33 7.01 -15.76 -4.13
N VAL A 34 7.58 -16.57 -3.24
CA VAL A 34 6.97 -17.80 -2.73
C VAL A 34 7.08 -17.85 -1.22
N ASN A 35 5.93 -17.94 -0.55
CA ASN A 35 5.83 -18.02 0.91
C ASN A 35 6.48 -16.83 1.63
N LEU A 36 6.22 -15.60 1.15
CA LEU A 36 6.63 -14.36 1.82
C LEU A 36 6.14 -14.35 3.27
N GLU A 37 7.01 -14.03 4.21
CA GLU A 37 6.64 -13.91 5.62
C GLU A 37 6.40 -12.45 5.98
N ILE A 38 5.32 -12.19 6.71
CA ILE A 38 5.02 -10.85 7.26
C ILE A 38 5.83 -10.67 8.55
N LYS A 39 6.78 -9.72 8.55
CA LYS A 39 7.75 -9.48 9.62
C LYS A 39 8.11 -8.00 9.67
N ASP A 40 8.68 -7.53 10.78
CA ASP A 40 9.16 -6.13 10.87
C ASP A 40 10.56 -5.98 10.24
N LYS A 41 10.77 -4.88 9.49
CA LYS A 41 12.07 -4.40 8.94
C LYS A 41 12.84 -5.42 8.07
N PRO A 42 12.37 -5.72 6.84
CA PRO A 42 11.24 -5.12 6.15
C PRO A 42 9.94 -5.91 6.30
N ASP A 43 8.84 -5.26 5.93
CA ASP A 43 7.44 -5.69 6.13
C ASP A 43 7.14 -7.10 5.59
N LEU A 44 7.70 -7.45 4.42
CA LEU A 44 7.67 -8.80 3.85
C LEU A 44 9.07 -9.34 3.60
N GLN A 45 9.30 -10.61 3.91
CA GLN A 45 10.63 -11.23 3.85
C GLN A 45 10.57 -12.61 3.21
N MET A 46 11.54 -12.89 2.33
CA MET A 46 11.88 -14.27 1.95
C MET A 46 12.79 -14.91 3.00
N ASN A 47 12.54 -16.19 3.30
CA ASN A 47 13.25 -16.91 4.37
C ASN A 47 14.73 -17.16 4.07
N ASP A 48 15.08 -17.28 2.80
CA ASP A 48 16.46 -17.43 2.33
C ASP A 48 17.26 -16.12 2.33
N GLY A 49 16.60 -14.98 2.63
CA GLY A 49 17.22 -13.66 2.62
C GLY A 49 17.40 -13.05 1.23
N GLU A 50 16.79 -13.61 0.18
CA GLU A 50 16.92 -13.08 -1.17
C GLU A 50 16.20 -11.74 -1.33
N TYR A 51 14.94 -11.66 -0.89
CA TYR A 51 14.11 -10.45 -1.01
C TYR A 51 13.61 -9.94 0.33
N GLY A 52 13.74 -8.64 0.52
CA GLY A 52 13.06 -7.88 1.56
C GLY A 52 12.22 -6.78 0.93
N ILE A 53 10.94 -6.71 1.27
CA ILE A 53 9.98 -5.80 0.63
C ILE A 53 9.34 -4.90 1.69
N GLU A 54 9.54 -3.60 1.54
CA GLU A 54 8.82 -2.59 2.30
C GLU A 54 7.44 -2.36 1.69
N VAL A 55 6.45 -2.08 2.53
CA VAL A 55 5.08 -1.77 2.13
C VAL A 55 4.72 -0.37 2.59
N THR A 56 4.05 0.40 1.74
CA THR A 56 3.61 1.76 2.07
C THR A 56 2.36 2.17 1.30
N ASN A 57 1.70 3.22 1.78
CA ASN A 57 0.55 3.84 1.13
C ASN A 57 0.89 5.27 0.69
N ALA A 58 0.62 5.58 -0.57
CA ALA A 58 0.76 6.89 -1.19
C ALA A 58 -0.63 7.44 -1.55
N ILE A 59 -1.50 7.49 -0.55
CA ILE A 59 -2.86 8.06 -0.63
C ILE A 59 -2.91 9.30 0.27
N ASP A 60 -3.61 10.34 -0.18
CA ASP A 60 -3.76 11.61 0.54
C ASP A 60 -4.25 11.39 1.99
N GLU A 61 -3.54 12.00 2.95
CA GLU A 61 -3.82 11.80 4.38
C GLU A 61 -5.20 12.33 4.80
N ASP A 62 -5.66 13.43 4.19
CA ASP A 62 -7.00 13.97 4.47
C ASP A 62 -8.07 13.02 3.93
N GLN A 63 -7.85 12.44 2.75
CA GLN A 63 -8.74 11.45 2.16
C GLN A 63 -8.85 10.20 3.05
N ARG A 64 -7.72 9.68 3.55
CA ARG A 64 -7.72 8.54 4.49
C ARG A 64 -8.46 8.86 5.79
N GLU A 65 -8.27 10.07 6.34
CA GLU A 65 -8.98 10.50 7.54
C GLU A 65 -10.48 10.67 7.28
N ILE A 66 -10.88 11.18 6.12
CA ILE A 66 -12.28 11.28 5.69
C ILE A 66 -12.92 9.88 5.68
N GLU A 67 -12.27 8.89 5.08
CA GLU A 67 -12.76 7.51 5.01
C GLU A 67 -12.86 6.87 6.39
N LYS A 68 -11.85 7.05 7.24
CA LYS A 68 -11.86 6.58 8.63
C LYS A 68 -13.06 7.14 9.41
N LEU A 69 -13.31 8.44 9.30
CA LEU A 69 -14.44 9.10 9.96
C LEU A 69 -15.78 8.60 9.41
N TYR A 70 -15.88 8.42 8.09
CA TYR A 70 -17.10 7.93 7.46
C TYR A 70 -17.43 6.49 7.91
N VAL A 71 -16.45 5.59 7.91
CA VAL A 71 -16.59 4.23 8.44
C VAL A 71 -17.02 4.27 9.91
N GLY A 72 -16.38 5.12 10.72
CA GLY A 72 -16.73 5.25 12.13
C GLY A 72 -18.14 5.76 12.39
N ILE A 73 -18.70 6.57 11.48
CA ILE A 73 -20.10 6.98 11.50
C ILE A 73 -21.03 5.81 11.14
N GLN A 74 -20.70 5.03 10.10
CA GLN A 74 -21.54 3.92 9.63
C GLN A 74 -21.66 2.79 10.66
N TYR A 75 -20.57 2.47 11.35
CA TYR A 75 -20.53 1.42 12.35
C TYR A 75 -20.71 1.93 13.79
N ASN A 76 -21.16 3.17 13.98
CA ASN A 76 -21.40 3.82 15.27
C ASN A 76 -20.21 3.73 16.26
N SER A 77 -18.98 3.70 15.76
CA SER A 77 -17.76 3.67 16.58
C SER A 77 -17.23 5.07 16.94
N ILE A 78 -17.89 6.13 16.45
CA ILE A 78 -17.58 7.52 16.79
C ILE A 78 -18.60 8.09 17.78
N ARG A 79 -18.09 8.69 18.88
CA ARG A 79 -18.92 9.33 19.92
C ARG A 79 -19.63 10.61 19.44
N ASN A 80 -18.94 11.45 18.67
CA ASN A 80 -19.47 12.73 18.19
C ASN A 80 -19.65 12.72 16.67
N LYS A 81 -20.79 12.19 16.22
CA LYS A 81 -21.14 12.11 14.79
C LYS A 81 -21.14 13.49 14.11
N ASN A 82 -21.70 14.52 14.76
CA ASN A 82 -21.75 15.87 14.18
C ASN A 82 -20.34 16.47 14.02
N GLY A 83 -19.47 16.25 15.00
CA GLY A 83 -18.07 16.66 14.92
C GLY A 83 -17.32 15.94 13.80
N ALA A 84 -17.55 14.64 13.62
CA ALA A 84 -16.96 13.87 12.52
C ALA A 84 -17.45 14.35 11.15
N LEU A 85 -18.75 14.62 10.99
CA LEU A 85 -19.31 15.20 9.76
C LEU A 85 -18.73 16.60 9.47
N ALA A 86 -18.58 17.44 10.48
CA ALA A 86 -17.95 18.75 10.32
C ALA A 86 -16.48 18.63 9.88
N LYS A 87 -15.74 17.66 10.44
CA LYS A 87 -14.36 17.38 10.07
C LYS A 87 -14.25 16.85 8.63
N ILE A 88 -15.11 15.92 8.22
CA ILE A 88 -15.19 15.43 6.82
C ILE A 88 -15.34 16.61 5.85
N ASN A 89 -16.29 17.51 6.11
CA ASN A 89 -16.51 18.69 5.27
C ASN A 89 -15.29 19.63 5.24
N LYS A 90 -14.63 19.84 6.39
CA LYS A 90 -13.43 20.68 6.48
C LYS A 90 -12.27 20.12 5.65
N LEU A 91 -12.15 18.79 5.59
CA LEU A 91 -11.11 18.09 4.83
C LEU A 91 -11.43 17.97 3.33
N GLY A 92 -12.61 18.44 2.88
CA GLY A 92 -13.00 18.46 1.47
C GLY A 92 -13.91 17.30 1.04
N GLY A 93 -14.20 16.35 1.92
CA GLY A 93 -15.17 15.29 1.68
C GLY A 93 -16.62 15.76 1.91
N LYS A 94 -17.60 15.10 1.28
CA LYS A 94 -19.03 15.43 1.42
C LYS A 94 -19.88 14.16 1.47
N LEU A 95 -21.01 14.22 2.17
CA LEU A 95 -21.99 13.13 2.16
C LEU A 95 -23.23 13.53 1.35
N TYR A 96 -23.64 12.68 0.42
CA TYR A 96 -24.87 12.84 -0.37
C TYR A 96 -25.74 11.60 -0.20
N GLY A 97 -26.91 11.75 0.43
CA GLY A 97 -27.83 10.61 0.65
C GLY A 97 -27.20 9.46 1.44
N GLY A 98 -26.23 9.75 2.32
CA GLY A 98 -25.47 8.75 3.08
C GLY A 98 -24.24 8.19 2.37
N ILE A 99 -24.00 8.54 1.09
CA ILE A 99 -22.82 8.13 0.33
C ILE A 99 -21.72 9.18 0.49
N LEU A 100 -20.50 8.73 0.74
CA LEU A 100 -19.31 9.59 0.79
C LEU A 100 -18.82 9.94 -0.62
N ALA A 101 -18.72 11.22 -0.92
CA ALA A 101 -17.89 11.76 -1.98
C ALA A 101 -16.57 12.22 -1.35
N GLY A 102 -15.45 11.64 -1.79
CA GLY A 102 -14.11 11.98 -1.30
C GLY A 102 -13.68 13.42 -1.66
N LYS A 103 -12.51 13.79 -1.15
CA LYS A 103 -11.80 15.01 -1.54
C LYS A 103 -11.47 14.93 -3.05
N PRO A 104 -11.75 15.97 -3.85
CA PRO A 104 -11.28 16.02 -5.23
C PRO A 104 -9.75 15.95 -5.27
N GLY A 105 -9.21 15.01 -6.04
CA GLY A 105 -7.78 14.82 -6.26
C GLY A 105 -7.35 15.10 -7.69
N THR A 106 -6.05 15.04 -7.92
CA THR A 106 -5.42 15.03 -9.24
C THR A 106 -4.42 13.90 -9.31
N ASP A 107 -4.45 13.13 -10.40
CA ASP A 107 -3.49 12.04 -10.62
C ASP A 107 -2.07 12.61 -10.73
N SER A 108 -1.21 12.25 -9.79
CA SER A 108 0.20 12.68 -9.72
C SER A 108 1.03 11.64 -8.98
N PHE A 109 2.32 11.53 -9.33
CA PHE A 109 3.28 10.68 -8.63
C PHE A 109 3.90 11.35 -7.39
N ASP A 110 3.53 12.59 -7.05
CA ASP A 110 4.17 13.33 -5.94
C ASP A 110 4.12 12.55 -4.61
N LEU A 111 2.97 11.97 -4.26
CA LEU A 111 2.82 11.16 -3.05
C LEU A 111 3.62 9.85 -3.13
N ILE A 112 3.66 9.25 -4.32
CA ILE A 112 4.42 8.01 -4.58
C ILE A 112 5.92 8.27 -4.43
N LEU A 113 6.44 9.34 -5.02
CA LEU A 113 7.84 9.74 -4.94
C LEU A 113 8.22 10.14 -3.51
N SER A 114 7.34 10.86 -2.80
CA SER A 114 7.54 11.16 -1.38
C SER A 114 7.61 9.89 -0.52
N ALA A 115 6.69 8.94 -0.74
CA ALA A 115 6.69 7.65 -0.05
C ALA A 115 7.96 6.83 -0.36
N PHE A 116 8.41 6.84 -1.62
CA PHE A 116 9.66 6.23 -2.07
C PHE A 116 10.86 6.81 -1.32
N ASP A 117 11.03 8.14 -1.32
CA ASP A 117 12.18 8.80 -0.69
C ASP A 117 12.20 8.55 0.83
N ASN A 118 11.02 8.55 1.47
CA ASN A 118 10.88 8.23 2.89
C ASN A 118 11.36 6.81 3.20
N LYS A 119 10.90 5.81 2.42
CA LYS A 119 11.32 4.41 2.61
C LYS A 119 12.79 4.20 2.22
N LEU A 120 13.32 4.92 1.23
CA LEU A 120 14.73 4.89 0.86
C LEU A 120 15.63 5.42 1.99
N ASN A 121 15.20 6.50 2.67
CA ASN A 121 15.89 7.01 3.84
C ASN A 121 15.88 5.99 4.99
N LEU A 122 14.75 5.31 5.23
CA LEU A 122 14.66 4.28 6.26
C LEU A 122 15.53 3.05 5.95
N LEU A 123 15.55 2.60 4.69
CA LEU A 123 16.38 1.50 4.23
C LEU A 123 17.87 1.75 4.51
N ASN A 124 18.31 2.98 4.30
CA ASN A 124 19.67 3.46 4.56
C ASN A 124 19.89 3.88 6.04
N GLY A 125 18.89 3.72 6.89
CA GLY A 125 18.98 3.94 8.33
C GLY A 125 19.53 2.73 9.10
N LYS A 126 19.47 2.81 10.44
CA LYS A 126 19.85 1.71 11.34
C LYS A 126 18.65 0.80 11.61
N GLY A 127 18.92 -0.50 11.79
CA GLY A 127 17.93 -1.47 12.28
C GLY A 127 17.18 -2.26 11.19
N TYR A 128 17.50 -2.03 9.91
CA TYR A 128 16.98 -2.84 8.81
C TYR A 128 17.82 -4.09 8.61
N LYS A 129 17.16 -5.25 8.56
CA LYS A 129 17.79 -6.49 8.16
C LYS A 129 18.28 -6.37 6.71
N GLN A 130 19.42 -6.97 6.42
CA GLN A 130 20.00 -6.96 5.08
C GLN A 130 19.41 -8.07 4.23
N PHE A 131 19.02 -7.72 3.01
CA PHE A 131 18.58 -8.63 1.95
C PHE A 131 19.41 -8.39 0.70
N LYS A 132 19.54 -9.42 -0.14
CA LYS A 132 20.25 -9.32 -1.42
C LYS A 132 19.56 -8.30 -2.33
N TRP A 133 18.24 -8.33 -2.38
CA TRP A 133 17.42 -7.40 -3.13
C TRP A 133 16.37 -6.75 -2.22
N ASN A 134 16.37 -5.40 -2.20
CA ASN A 134 15.35 -4.63 -1.51
C ASN A 134 14.28 -4.21 -2.52
N CYS A 135 13.02 -4.43 -2.21
CA CYS A 135 11.89 -3.99 -3.02
C CYS A 135 11.00 -3.05 -2.21
N LEU A 136 10.14 -2.31 -2.91
CA LEU A 136 9.13 -1.46 -2.31
C LEU A 136 7.78 -1.74 -2.98
N PHE A 137 6.74 -1.88 -2.18
CA PHE A 137 5.36 -2.02 -2.62
C PHE A 137 4.55 -0.80 -2.16
N ILE A 138 3.94 -0.09 -3.10
CA ILE A 138 3.22 1.16 -2.87
C ILE A 138 1.78 0.99 -3.30
N PHE A 139 0.85 1.26 -2.40
CA PHE A 139 -0.56 1.43 -2.75
C PHE A 139 -0.83 2.89 -3.13
N SER A 140 -1.54 3.12 -4.24
CA SER A 140 -2.00 4.44 -4.63
C SER A 140 -3.37 4.35 -5.31
N ASP A 141 -4.09 5.46 -5.38
CA ASP A 141 -5.44 5.57 -5.96
C ASP A 141 -5.46 6.35 -7.27
N ILE A 142 -4.28 6.69 -7.82
CA ILE A 142 -4.14 7.44 -9.06
C ILE A 142 -4.45 6.61 -10.30
N TYR A 143 -4.83 7.29 -11.38
CA TYR A 143 -4.84 6.78 -12.75
C TYR A 143 -3.60 7.29 -13.49
N ALA A 144 -2.59 6.44 -13.63
CA ALA A 144 -1.32 6.80 -14.26
C ALA A 144 -1.36 6.65 -15.78
N ASP A 145 -0.61 7.51 -16.49
CA ASP A 145 -0.24 7.29 -17.89
C ASP A 145 1.24 6.86 -18.01
N ASP A 146 1.61 6.32 -19.18
CA ASP A 146 2.98 5.83 -19.44
C ASP A 146 4.06 6.88 -19.16
N ARG A 147 3.77 8.18 -19.41
CA ARG A 147 4.76 9.25 -19.22
C ARG A 147 5.01 9.48 -17.74
N MET A 148 3.94 9.50 -16.93
CA MET A 148 4.03 9.63 -15.48
C MET A 148 4.91 8.53 -14.89
N ILE A 149 4.73 7.29 -15.34
CA ILE A 149 5.52 6.13 -14.87
C ILE A 149 6.99 6.27 -15.30
N ILE A 150 7.24 6.59 -16.57
CA ILE A 150 8.60 6.75 -17.11
C ILE A 150 9.37 7.85 -16.36
N ASP A 151 8.73 8.98 -16.10
CA ASP A 151 9.36 10.08 -15.38
C ASP A 151 9.58 9.73 -13.91
N ALA A 152 8.62 9.07 -13.26
CA ALA A 152 8.79 8.59 -11.89
C ALA A 152 9.94 7.59 -11.75
N ILE A 153 10.16 6.70 -12.72
CA ILE A 153 11.30 5.76 -12.70
C ILE A 153 12.63 6.52 -12.75
N LYS A 154 12.74 7.56 -13.59
CA LYS A 154 13.95 8.39 -13.66
C LYS A 154 14.20 9.10 -12.33
N ASP A 155 13.16 9.65 -11.73
CA ASP A 155 13.25 10.34 -10.44
C ASP A 155 13.68 9.37 -9.34
N MET A 156 13.08 8.18 -9.25
CA MET A 156 13.46 7.15 -8.29
C MET A 156 14.92 6.68 -8.48
N GLN A 157 15.36 6.48 -9.72
CA GLN A 157 16.75 6.13 -10.04
C GLN A 157 17.71 7.24 -9.60
N GLN A 158 17.34 8.51 -9.83
CA GLN A 158 18.15 9.65 -9.46
C GLN A 158 18.22 9.83 -7.93
N SER A 159 17.11 9.64 -7.20
CA SER A 159 17.05 9.71 -5.73
C SER A 159 17.96 8.70 -5.03
N GLN A 160 18.18 7.53 -5.64
CA GLN A 160 18.96 6.46 -5.03
C GLN A 160 20.40 6.32 -5.54
N LYS A 161 20.80 7.09 -6.56
CA LYS A 161 22.09 6.95 -7.26
C LYS A 161 23.31 6.86 -6.32
N ASP A 162 23.35 7.69 -5.29
CA ASP A 162 24.49 7.78 -4.34
C ASP A 162 24.21 7.11 -2.99
N ARG A 163 23.12 6.32 -2.90
CA ARG A 163 22.77 5.57 -1.68
C ARG A 163 23.49 4.23 -1.65
N GLU A 164 23.94 3.84 -0.45
CA GLU A 164 24.58 2.53 -0.22
C GLU A 164 23.59 1.39 -0.48
N LYS A 165 22.36 1.53 0.01
CA LYS A 165 21.28 0.58 -0.23
C LYS A 165 20.24 1.22 -1.16
N GLN A 166 19.82 0.43 -2.14
CA GLN A 166 18.93 0.85 -3.20
C GLN A 166 17.76 -0.14 -3.30
N PHE A 167 16.62 0.36 -3.80
CA PHE A 167 15.52 -0.47 -4.25
C PHE A 167 15.81 -1.00 -5.65
N TYR A 168 15.71 -2.33 -5.78
CA TYR A 168 15.84 -3.06 -7.02
C TYR A 168 14.56 -2.97 -7.86
N LYS A 169 13.42 -3.22 -7.22
CA LYS A 169 12.08 -3.16 -7.83
C LYS A 169 11.14 -2.31 -6.98
N VAL A 170 10.26 -1.58 -7.67
CA VAL A 170 9.13 -0.86 -7.06
C VAL A 170 7.84 -1.35 -7.70
N PHE A 171 6.93 -1.83 -6.88
CA PHE A 171 5.58 -2.23 -7.26
C PHE A 171 4.62 -1.12 -6.86
N ILE A 172 3.77 -0.68 -7.78
CA ILE A 172 2.77 0.36 -7.53
C ILE A 172 1.41 -0.23 -7.89
N LEU A 173 0.61 -0.56 -6.88
CA LEU A 173 -0.74 -1.05 -7.06
C LEU A 173 -1.71 0.13 -7.12
N VAL A 174 -2.39 0.25 -8.25
CA VAL A 174 -3.43 1.25 -8.54
C VAL A 174 -4.74 0.57 -8.90
N PRO A 175 -5.88 1.29 -9.01
CA PRO A 175 -7.12 0.68 -9.47
C PRO A 175 -6.96 0.03 -10.85
N GLY A 176 -7.19 -1.29 -10.93
CA GLY A 176 -7.18 -2.04 -12.19
C GLY A 176 -5.81 -2.57 -12.65
N GLU A 177 -4.69 -2.13 -12.07
CA GLU A 177 -3.34 -2.44 -12.56
C GLU A 177 -2.30 -2.47 -11.42
N CYS A 178 -1.20 -3.19 -11.64
CA CYS A 178 0.02 -3.07 -10.85
C CYS A 178 1.19 -2.77 -11.79
N TYR A 179 1.92 -1.68 -11.53
CA TYR A 179 3.15 -1.36 -12.24
C TYR A 179 4.33 -1.99 -11.52
N CYS A 180 5.17 -2.74 -12.23
CA CYS A 180 6.42 -3.30 -11.71
C CYS A 180 7.59 -2.62 -12.41
N SER A 181 8.25 -1.72 -11.68
CA SER A 181 9.40 -0.96 -12.15
C SER A 181 10.70 -1.64 -11.73
N ASN A 182 11.55 -1.98 -12.71
CA ASN A 182 12.91 -2.41 -12.47
C ASN A 182 13.85 -1.20 -12.53
N LEU A 183 14.29 -0.73 -11.36
CA LEU A 183 15.09 0.49 -11.26
C LEU A 183 16.54 0.31 -11.73
N CYS A 184 17.05 -0.92 -11.83
CA CYS A 184 18.37 -1.15 -12.43
C CYS A 184 18.34 -1.01 -13.95
N LYS A 185 17.25 -1.42 -14.59
CA LYS A 185 17.09 -1.39 -16.05
C LYS A 185 16.43 -0.10 -16.56
N GLY A 186 15.76 0.65 -15.69
CA GLY A 186 14.95 1.81 -16.08
C GLY A 186 13.74 1.38 -16.92
N SER A 187 13.20 0.20 -16.66
CA SER A 187 12.09 -0.40 -17.40
C SER A 187 10.95 -0.72 -16.45
N TYR A 188 9.74 -0.81 -16.97
CA TYR A 188 8.59 -1.31 -16.23
C TYR A 188 7.76 -2.27 -17.07
N GLU A 189 6.94 -3.04 -16.39
CA GLU A 189 5.84 -3.79 -16.96
C GLU A 189 4.54 -3.39 -16.28
N VAL A 190 3.44 -3.53 -17.03
CA VAL A 190 2.08 -3.34 -16.53
C VAL A 190 1.47 -4.71 -16.35
N CYS A 191 0.98 -4.99 -15.15
CA CYS A 191 0.20 -6.18 -14.84
C CYS A 191 -1.25 -5.77 -14.65
N PRO A 192 -2.14 -5.98 -15.63
CA PRO A 192 -3.56 -5.71 -15.46
C PRO A 192 -4.15 -6.61 -14.37
N ILE A 193 -4.85 -6.02 -13.41
CA ILE A 193 -5.55 -6.70 -12.33
C ILE A 193 -6.97 -6.14 -12.29
N PRO A 194 -7.93 -6.74 -13.02
CA PRO A 194 -9.30 -6.25 -13.02
C PRO A 194 -9.84 -6.07 -11.60
N SER A 195 -10.70 -5.07 -11.38
CA SER A 195 -11.22 -4.76 -10.04
C SER A 195 -11.89 -5.96 -9.35
N SER A 196 -12.45 -6.90 -10.11
CA SER A 196 -12.97 -8.16 -9.57
C SER A 196 -11.88 -9.04 -8.94
N VAL A 197 -10.69 -9.09 -9.56
CA VAL A 197 -9.52 -9.82 -9.05
C VAL A 197 -8.93 -9.08 -7.85
N GLN A 198 -8.76 -7.75 -7.92
CA GLN A 198 -8.31 -6.96 -6.77
C GLN A 198 -9.27 -7.12 -5.57
N GLY A 199 -10.58 -7.17 -5.81
CA GLY A 199 -11.57 -7.45 -4.77
C GLY A 199 -11.36 -8.84 -4.12
N ILE A 200 -11.08 -9.86 -4.92
CA ILE A 200 -10.76 -11.21 -4.41
C ILE A 200 -9.47 -11.19 -3.59
N GLN A 201 -8.43 -10.50 -4.06
CA GLN A 201 -7.16 -10.38 -3.36
C GLN A 201 -7.30 -9.62 -2.03
N ALA A 202 -8.07 -8.55 -2.00
CA ALA A 202 -8.44 -7.83 -0.78
C ALA A 202 -9.17 -8.73 0.23
N HIS A 203 -10.10 -9.57 -0.23
CA HIS A 203 -10.76 -10.55 0.64
C HIS A 203 -9.80 -11.62 1.17
N LYS A 204 -8.86 -12.09 0.35
CA LYS A 204 -7.80 -13.03 0.79
C LYS A 204 -6.89 -12.38 1.84
N ALA A 205 -6.52 -11.12 1.65
CA ALA A 205 -5.74 -10.36 2.61
C ALA A 205 -6.45 -10.25 3.97
N ARG A 206 -7.75 -9.91 3.96
CA ARG A 206 -8.57 -9.92 5.18
C ARG A 206 -8.60 -11.30 5.86
N ALA A 207 -8.84 -12.36 5.08
CA ALA A 207 -8.87 -13.72 5.61
C ALA A 207 -7.52 -14.13 6.22
N LEU A 208 -6.41 -13.64 5.67
CA LEU A 208 -5.08 -13.84 6.25
C LEU A 208 -4.96 -13.16 7.62
N VAL A 209 -5.35 -11.89 7.74
CA VAL A 209 -5.36 -11.16 9.03
C VAL A 209 -6.21 -11.92 10.06
N GLU A 210 -7.43 -12.33 9.70
CA GLU A 210 -8.32 -13.09 10.57
C GLU A 210 -7.69 -14.41 11.05
N LYS A 211 -6.99 -15.12 10.16
CA LYS A 211 -6.28 -16.36 10.49
C LYS A 211 -5.14 -16.11 11.50
N TYR A 212 -4.37 -15.03 11.35
CA TYR A 212 -3.33 -14.67 12.31
C TYR A 212 -3.90 -14.37 13.69
N GLU A 213 -5.06 -13.70 13.77
CA GLU A 213 -5.75 -13.47 15.06
C GLU A 213 -6.13 -14.77 15.78
N GLU A 214 -6.45 -15.83 15.05
CA GLU A 214 -6.81 -17.14 15.60
C GLU A 214 -5.59 -17.98 16.06
N MET A 215 -4.39 -17.69 15.57
CA MET A 215 -3.16 -18.37 16.00
C MET A 215 -2.83 -18.02 17.46
N LYS A 216 -2.61 -19.03 18.29
CA LYS A 216 -2.27 -18.85 19.72
C LYS A 216 -0.84 -18.36 19.91
#